data_AF-A0A7S2RCM9-F1
#
_entry.id   AF-A0A7S2RCM9-F1
#
_cell.length_a   1.000
_cell.length_b   1.000
_cell.length_c   1.000
_cell.angle_alpha   90.00
_cell.angle_beta   90.00
_cell.angle_gamma   90.00
#
_symmetry.space_group_name_H-M   'P 1'
#
loop_
_entity.id
_entity.type
_entity.pdbx_description
1 polymer ?
#
loop_
_entity_poly.entity_id
_entity_poly.type
_entity_poly.pdbx_seq_one_letter_code
_entity_poly.pdbx_strand_id
1 'polypeptide(L)'
;VHGIPCILFEKRSAHLRAHPDEVCLPGGMVSTVDDASIVATCLREMEEEISGLNVESGDVTVLGVLRCNWGEVHHLVGVAVTPVVCFIGEIGDKDLKPNSDEVSECFTVPLSTFLDRQRWIIRENVAPIFTGGPHIIWGLTGYIINRFVKDIIARYTIKVPDTIIL
;
A
#
# COMPACT_ATOMS: atom_id res chain seq x y z
N VAL A 1 -10.32 -8.37 -5.46
CA VAL A 1 -10.86 -9.24 -4.39
C VAL A 1 -12.32 -9.48 -4.68
N HIS A 2 -12.61 -10.61 -5.31
CA HIS A 2 -13.95 -10.96 -5.82
C HIS A 2 -14.57 -9.83 -6.65
N GLY A 3 -13.80 -9.24 -7.56
CA GLY A 3 -14.24 -8.12 -8.40
C GLY A 3 -14.27 -6.74 -7.72
N ILE A 4 -14.00 -6.65 -6.42
CA ILE A 4 -13.88 -5.38 -5.69
C ILE A 4 -12.42 -4.89 -5.77
N PRO A 5 -12.16 -3.65 -6.24
CA PRO A 5 -10.84 -3.04 -6.19
C PRO A 5 -10.43 -2.77 -4.73
N CYS A 6 -9.28 -3.32 -4.33
CA CYS A 6 -8.73 -3.17 -2.99
C CYS A 6 -7.25 -2.82 -3.04
N ILE A 7 -6.73 -2.27 -1.95
CA ILE A 7 -5.29 -2.15 -1.69
C ILE A 7 -4.89 -3.27 -0.73
N LEU A 8 -3.80 -3.97 -1.04
CA LEU A 8 -3.17 -4.97 -0.18
C LEU A 8 -2.23 -4.29 0.81
N PHE A 9 -2.33 -4.68 2.07
CA PHE A 9 -1.50 -4.22 3.18
C PHE A 9 -0.96 -5.41 3.95
N GLU A 10 0.08 -5.12 4.72
CA GLU A 10 0.70 -6.03 5.66
C GLU A 10 0.63 -5.45 7.05
N LYS A 11 0.55 -6.34 8.04
CA LYS A 11 0.85 -6.02 9.43
C LYS A 11 2.20 -6.63 9.78
N ARG A 12 3.16 -5.78 10.14
CA ARG A 12 4.53 -6.18 10.48
C ARG A 12 4.56 -7.11 11.70
N SER A 13 5.43 -8.12 11.65
CA SER A 13 5.64 -9.05 12.75
C SER A 13 6.06 -8.31 14.03
N ALA A 14 5.48 -8.71 15.16
CA ALA A 14 5.76 -8.12 16.46
C ALA A 14 7.22 -8.32 16.93
N HIS A 15 7.95 -9.23 16.30
CA HIS A 15 9.34 -9.57 16.62
C HIS A 15 10.36 -8.68 15.90
N LEU A 16 9.92 -7.81 14.99
CA LEU A 16 10.82 -6.93 14.26
C LEU A 16 11.36 -5.80 15.15
N ARG A 17 12.63 -5.46 14.94
CA ARG A 17 13.32 -4.40 15.70
C ARG A 17 12.77 -3.00 15.40
N ALA A 18 12.18 -2.80 14.23
CA ALA A 18 11.64 -1.53 13.77
C ALA A 18 10.16 -1.70 13.41
N HIS A 19 9.34 -0.77 13.89
CA HIS A 19 7.90 -0.68 13.59
C HIS A 19 7.11 -1.98 13.82
N PRO A 20 7.27 -2.66 14.98
CA PRO A 20 6.50 -3.87 15.27
C PRO A 20 4.99 -3.54 15.32
N ASP A 21 4.16 -4.47 14.83
CA ASP A 21 2.69 -4.35 14.79
C ASP A 21 2.14 -3.20 13.91
N GLU A 22 2.98 -2.43 13.23
CA GLU A 22 2.53 -1.36 12.33
C GLU A 22 2.00 -1.90 10.99
N VAL A 23 1.05 -1.16 10.41
CA VAL A 23 0.56 -1.43 9.06
C VAL A 23 1.47 -0.78 8.02
N CYS A 24 1.94 -1.58 7.06
CA CYS A 24 2.73 -1.12 5.93
C CYS A 24 2.17 -1.62 4.60
N LEU A 25 2.71 -1.03 3.53
CA LEU A 25 2.66 -1.64 2.20
C LEU A 25 3.87 -2.57 2.06
N PRO A 26 3.79 -3.62 1.22
CA PRO A 26 4.95 -4.44 0.92
C PRO A 26 6.10 -3.58 0.38
N GLY A 27 7.33 -3.88 0.80
CA GLY A 27 8.54 -3.21 0.34
C GLY A 27 9.61 -3.06 1.42
N GLY A 28 10.82 -2.75 0.96
CA GLY A 28 11.97 -2.57 1.85
C GLY A 28 13.07 -1.72 1.23
N MET A 29 14.31 -2.02 1.61
CA MET A 29 15.47 -1.20 1.27
C MET A 29 16.06 -1.60 -0.08
N VAL A 30 16.59 -0.62 -0.81
CA VAL A 30 17.31 -0.88 -2.05
C VAL A 30 18.58 -1.70 -1.76
N SER A 31 18.72 -2.84 -2.44
CA SER A 31 19.96 -3.60 -2.51
C SER A 31 20.81 -3.09 -3.68
N THR A 32 22.01 -2.57 -3.39
CA THR A 32 22.91 -2.08 -4.45
C THR A 32 23.52 -3.20 -5.30
N VAL A 33 23.36 -4.45 -4.88
CA VAL A 33 23.89 -5.63 -5.59
C VAL A 33 22.80 -6.34 -6.40
N ASP A 34 21.56 -6.33 -5.92
CA ASP A 34 20.46 -7.08 -6.54
C ASP A 34 19.51 -6.19 -7.36
N ASP A 35 19.40 -4.89 -7.03
CA ASP A 35 18.37 -4.02 -7.60
C ASP A 35 18.90 -3.10 -8.70
N ALA A 36 18.46 -3.33 -9.94
CA ALA A 36 18.76 -2.44 -11.07
C ALA A 36 17.93 -1.14 -11.07
N SER A 37 16.84 -1.07 -10.29
CA SER A 37 15.97 0.11 -10.19
C SER A 37 15.09 0.06 -8.93
N ILE A 38 14.44 1.19 -8.60
CA ILE A 38 13.43 1.26 -7.52
C ILE A 38 12.28 0.27 -7.75
N VAL A 39 11.88 0.08 -9.01
CA VAL A 39 10.83 -0.89 -9.34
C VAL A 39 11.31 -2.32 -9.07
N ALA A 40 12.57 -2.62 -9.38
CA ALA A 40 13.16 -3.93 -9.07
C ALA A 40 13.17 -4.18 -7.56
N THR A 41 13.57 -3.19 -6.74
CA THR A 41 13.48 -3.26 -5.28
C THR A 41 12.07 -3.56 -4.81
N CYS A 42 11.08 -2.81 -5.30
CA CYS A 42 9.68 -3.00 -4.90
C CYS A 42 9.17 -4.41 -5.22
N LEU A 43 9.52 -4.95 -6.39
CA LEU A 43 9.07 -6.26 -6.84
C LEU A 43 9.76 -7.39 -6.05
N ARG A 44 11.07 -7.26 -5.82
CA ARG A 44 11.85 -8.22 -5.01
C ARG A 44 11.32 -8.29 -3.58
N GLU A 45 11.22 -7.15 -2.90
CA GLU A 45 10.78 -7.08 -1.50
C GLU A 45 9.35 -7.63 -1.34
N MET A 46 8.44 -7.28 -2.26
CA MET A 46 7.08 -7.82 -2.25
C MET A 46 7.07 -9.36 -2.41
N GLU A 47 7.95 -9.93 -3.24
CA GLU A 47 8.04 -11.38 -3.41
C GLU A 47 8.71 -12.08 -2.20
N GLU A 48 9.68 -11.42 -1.56
CA GLU A 48 10.30 -11.90 -0.30
C GLU A 48 9.30 -11.90 0.87
N GLU A 49 8.49 -10.85 1.00
CA GLU A 49 7.46 -10.73 2.04
C GLU A 49 6.21 -11.58 1.74
N ILE A 50 5.83 -11.70 0.46
CA ILE A 50 4.61 -12.38 -0.01
C ILE A 50 4.93 -13.32 -1.19
N SER A 51 5.53 -14.47 -0.88
CA SER A 51 5.97 -15.46 -1.88
C SER A 51 4.88 -16.04 -2.79
N GLY A 52 3.60 -15.84 -2.42
CA GLY A 52 2.46 -16.16 -3.27
C GLY A 52 2.25 -15.22 -4.47
N LEU A 53 2.95 -14.08 -4.51
CA LEU A 53 2.92 -13.13 -5.61
C LEU A 53 4.17 -13.29 -6.48
N ASN A 54 4.05 -14.05 -7.57
CA ASN A 54 5.18 -14.31 -8.45
C ASN A 54 5.29 -13.25 -9.56
N VAL A 55 6.36 -12.46 -9.54
CA VAL A 55 6.57 -11.36 -10.50
C VAL A 55 6.81 -11.90 -11.92
N GLU A 56 7.54 -13.00 -12.07
CA GLU A 56 7.88 -13.60 -13.37
C GLU A 56 6.67 -14.22 -14.10
N SER A 57 5.66 -14.65 -13.35
CA SER A 57 4.44 -15.26 -13.88
C SER A 57 3.51 -14.27 -14.58
N GLY A 58 3.80 -12.96 -14.50
CA GLY A 58 2.94 -11.89 -15.04
C GLY A 58 1.76 -11.54 -14.13
N ASP A 59 1.72 -12.08 -12.92
CA ASP A 59 0.70 -11.77 -11.91
C ASP A 59 0.72 -10.30 -11.48
N VAL A 60 1.83 -9.61 -11.71
CA VAL A 60 2.08 -8.24 -11.27
C VAL A 60 2.36 -7.35 -12.47
N THR A 61 1.52 -6.35 -12.66
CA THR A 61 1.70 -5.29 -13.66
C THR A 61 2.03 -3.98 -12.98
N VAL A 62 3.20 -3.42 -13.26
CA VAL A 62 3.59 -2.09 -12.76
C VAL A 62 2.82 -1.02 -13.52
N LEU A 63 2.05 -0.21 -12.80
CA LEU A 63 1.24 0.88 -13.36
C LEU A 63 1.99 2.21 -13.37
N GLY A 64 2.91 2.41 -12.41
CA GLY A 64 3.76 3.60 -12.36
C GLY A 64 4.32 3.88 -10.97
N VAL A 65 5.05 4.98 -10.87
CA VAL A 65 5.67 5.45 -9.63
C VAL A 65 4.91 6.67 -9.10
N LEU A 66 4.46 6.60 -7.84
CA LEU A 66 3.77 7.72 -7.19
C LEU A 66 4.79 8.73 -6.69
N ARG A 67 4.76 9.95 -7.24
CA ARG A 67 5.59 11.05 -6.74
C ARG A 67 4.99 11.60 -5.45
N CYS A 68 5.72 11.49 -4.36
CA CYS A 68 5.37 12.12 -3.10
C CYS A 68 6.32 13.29 -2.80
N ASN A 69 5.82 14.31 -2.12
CA ASN A 69 6.62 15.43 -1.66
C ASN A 69 7.25 15.09 -0.31
N TRP A 70 8.53 14.72 -0.29
CA TRP A 70 9.24 14.33 0.93
C TRP A 70 9.46 15.49 1.90
N GLY A 71 9.41 16.74 1.43
CA GLY A 71 9.49 17.92 2.30
C GLY A 71 8.33 18.00 3.31
N GLU A 72 7.16 17.45 2.98
CA GLU A 72 5.99 17.44 3.86
C GLU A 72 6.09 16.39 4.99
N VAL A 73 6.95 15.39 4.82
CA VAL A 73 7.03 14.21 5.70
C VAL A 73 8.45 13.94 6.19
N HIS A 74 9.36 14.91 6.05
CA HIS A 74 10.75 14.79 6.49
C HIS A 74 10.88 14.50 8.01
N HIS A 75 9.84 14.80 8.80
CA HIS A 75 9.78 14.47 10.23
C HIS A 75 9.32 13.04 10.51
N LEU A 76 8.70 12.35 9.54
CA LEU A 76 8.17 10.99 9.70
C LEU A 76 9.20 9.92 9.38
N VAL A 77 10.17 10.21 8.51
CA VAL A 77 11.18 9.25 8.08
C VAL A 77 12.55 9.90 7.87
N GLY A 78 13.61 9.21 8.29
CA GLY A 78 14.99 9.57 7.99
C GLY A 78 15.47 9.08 6.60
N VAL A 79 14.59 8.47 5.81
CA VAL A 79 14.88 7.84 4.52
C VAL A 79 13.80 8.22 3.50
N ALA A 80 14.20 8.48 2.25
CA ALA A 80 13.26 8.71 1.15
C ALA A 80 12.70 7.37 0.65
N VAL A 81 11.37 7.23 0.62
CA VAL A 81 10.68 5.98 0.23
C VAL A 81 9.93 6.18 -1.06
N THR A 82 10.17 5.48 -2.15
CA THR A 82 9.46 5.75 -3.41
C THR A 82 8.34 4.72 -3.65
N PRO A 83 7.04 5.09 -3.57
CA PRO A 83 5.96 4.12 -3.76
C PRO A 83 5.79 3.75 -5.23
N VAL A 84 5.70 2.46 -5.51
CA VAL A 84 5.38 1.91 -6.83
C VAL A 84 3.95 1.37 -6.79
N VAL A 85 3.14 1.73 -7.79
CA VAL A 85 1.76 1.28 -7.91
C VAL A 85 1.72 0.08 -8.84
N CYS A 86 1.28 -1.06 -8.31
CA CYS A 86 1.17 -2.32 -9.04
C CYS A 86 -0.27 -2.82 -9.06
N PHE A 87 -0.67 -3.45 -10.16
CA PHE A 87 -1.87 -4.27 -10.25
C PHE A 87 -1.47 -5.74 -10.13
N ILE A 88 -1.95 -6.42 -9.09
CA ILE A 88 -1.55 -7.81 -8.76
C ILE A 88 -2.61 -8.87 -9.11
N GLY A 89 -3.61 -8.47 -9.90
CA GLY A 89 -4.71 -9.33 -10.33
C GLY A 89 -5.75 -9.60 -9.23
N GLU A 90 -6.53 -10.67 -9.44
CA GLU A 90 -7.50 -11.15 -8.46
C GLU A 90 -6.77 -11.94 -7.36
N ILE A 91 -7.06 -11.60 -6.10
CA ILE A 91 -6.40 -12.18 -4.91
C ILE A 91 -7.34 -13.13 -4.16
N GLY A 92 -8.65 -13.08 -4.39
CA GLY A 92 -9.64 -13.82 -3.59
C GLY A 92 -9.35 -15.33 -3.45
N ASP A 93 -8.73 -15.93 -4.48
CA ASP A 93 -8.36 -17.35 -4.48
C ASP A 93 -6.83 -17.58 -4.41
N LYS A 94 -6.03 -16.51 -4.28
CA LYS A 94 -4.56 -16.62 -4.23
C LYS A 94 -4.11 -16.97 -2.81
N ASP A 95 -3.24 -17.97 -2.70
CA ASP A 95 -2.51 -18.25 -1.48
C ASP A 95 -1.30 -17.30 -1.39
N LEU A 96 -1.45 -16.22 -0.62
CA LEU A 96 -0.47 -15.15 -0.51
C LEU A 96 0.85 -15.57 0.16
N LYS A 97 0.85 -16.60 1.01
CA LYS A 97 2.05 -17.12 1.68
C LYS A 97 2.98 -16.03 2.27
N PRO A 98 2.50 -15.23 3.24
CA PRO A 98 3.35 -14.24 3.91
C PRO A 98 4.53 -14.89 4.63
N ASN A 99 5.69 -14.25 4.58
CA ASN A 99 6.84 -14.64 5.37
C ASN A 99 6.61 -14.27 6.85
N SER A 100 6.39 -15.27 7.70
CA SER A 100 6.06 -15.06 9.12
C SER A 100 7.13 -14.34 9.94
N ASP A 101 8.38 -14.33 9.47
CA ASP A 101 9.47 -13.61 10.14
C ASP A 101 9.28 -12.10 10.05
N GLU A 102 8.61 -11.61 9.00
CA GLU A 102 8.43 -10.19 8.71
C GLU A 102 6.97 -9.73 8.72
N VAL A 103 6.06 -10.60 8.29
CA VAL A 103 4.64 -10.30 8.08
C VAL A 103 3.78 -11.21 8.93
N SER A 104 3.03 -10.62 9.86
CA SER A 104 2.08 -11.35 10.71
C SER A 104 0.72 -11.56 10.06
N GLU A 105 0.34 -10.67 9.15
CA GLU A 105 -0.98 -10.69 8.50
C GLU A 105 -0.90 -9.93 7.17
N CYS A 106 -1.49 -10.50 6.12
CA CYS A 106 -1.86 -9.76 4.91
C CYS A 106 -3.36 -9.52 4.92
N PHE A 107 -3.77 -8.29 4.63
CA PHE A 107 -5.18 -7.93 4.55
C PHE A 107 -5.43 -6.92 3.44
N THR A 108 -6.68 -6.83 2.98
CA THR A 108 -7.06 -5.89 1.93
C THR A 108 -8.09 -4.91 2.43
N VAL A 109 -8.03 -3.68 1.91
CA VAL A 109 -9.03 -2.64 2.20
C VAL A 109 -9.63 -2.17 0.87
N PRO A 110 -10.96 -2.19 0.70
CA PRO A 110 -11.58 -1.73 -0.54
C PRO A 110 -11.25 -0.28 -0.82
N LEU A 111 -10.91 0.02 -2.08
CA LEU A 111 -10.46 1.34 -2.49
C LEU A 111 -11.50 2.43 -2.18
N SER A 112 -12.78 2.10 -2.31
CA SER A 112 -13.91 2.98 -2.03
C SER A 112 -13.94 3.46 -0.57
N THR A 113 -13.44 2.68 0.39
CA THR A 113 -13.43 3.07 1.80
C THR A 113 -12.52 4.28 2.06
N PHE A 114 -11.45 4.44 1.27
CA PHE A 114 -10.55 5.57 1.40
C PHE A 114 -11.14 6.89 0.88
N LEU A 115 -12.24 6.85 0.13
CA LEU A 115 -12.96 8.04 -0.35
C LEU A 115 -13.88 8.64 0.72
N ASP A 116 -14.22 7.86 1.76
CA ASP A 116 -15.02 8.33 2.88
C ASP A 116 -14.17 9.20 3.82
N ARG A 117 -14.39 10.52 3.77
CA ARG A 117 -13.66 11.49 4.58
C ARG A 117 -13.84 11.30 6.09
N GLN A 118 -14.93 10.69 6.55
CA GLN A 118 -15.17 10.48 7.98
C GLN A 118 -14.24 9.42 8.58
N ARG A 119 -13.65 8.57 7.73
CA ARG A 119 -12.67 7.55 8.13
C ARG A 119 -11.24 8.08 8.22
N TRP A 120 -11.04 9.37 7.93
CA TRP A 120 -9.74 10.02 7.96
C TRP A 120 -9.68 11.07 9.07
N ILE A 121 -8.64 10.97 9.91
CA ILE A 121 -8.24 12.02 10.84
C ILE A 121 -7.10 12.79 10.17
N ILE A 122 -7.40 14.00 9.70
CA ILE A 122 -6.43 14.90 9.05
C ILE A 122 -6.29 16.14 9.90
N ARG A 123 -5.06 16.41 10.36
CA ARG A 123 -4.70 17.60 11.15
C ARG A 123 -3.47 18.24 10.53
N GLU A 124 -3.31 19.54 10.74
CA GLU A 124 -2.09 20.23 10.32
C GLU A 124 -0.87 19.64 11.02
N ASN A 125 0.23 19.48 10.29
CA ASN A 125 1.52 18.98 10.77
C ASN A 125 1.50 17.56 11.39
N VAL A 126 0.46 16.77 11.12
CA VAL A 126 0.38 15.36 11.52
C VAL A 126 0.10 14.51 10.29
N ALA A 127 0.77 13.36 10.21
CA ALA A 127 0.49 12.37 9.19
C ALA A 127 -1.01 11.98 9.20
N PRO A 128 -1.67 11.88 8.03
CA PRO A 128 -3.05 11.40 7.96
C PRO A 128 -3.19 10.02 8.61
N ILE A 129 -4.23 9.85 9.42
CA ILE A 129 -4.59 8.58 10.04
C ILE A 129 -5.89 8.09 9.42
N PHE A 130 -5.91 6.85 8.96
CA PHE A 130 -7.09 6.18 8.44
C PHE A 130 -7.55 5.10 9.43
N THR A 131 -8.84 5.14 9.77
CA THR A 131 -9.47 4.24 10.76
C THR A 131 -10.57 3.38 10.13
N GLY A 132 -10.57 3.27 8.79
CA GLY A 132 -11.66 2.67 8.03
C GLY A 132 -11.49 1.19 7.66
N GLY A 133 -10.36 0.57 8.06
CA GLY A 133 -10.03 -0.83 7.80
C GLY A 133 -9.97 -1.65 9.09
N PRO A 134 -9.50 -2.92 9.02
CA PRO A 134 -9.36 -3.78 10.19
C PRO A 134 -8.29 -3.28 11.16
N HIS A 135 -7.31 -2.52 10.66
CA HIS A 135 -6.21 -1.93 11.42
C HIS A 135 -6.10 -0.43 11.17
N ILE A 136 -5.54 0.31 12.12
CA ILE A 136 -5.27 1.74 11.96
C ILE A 136 -4.07 1.92 11.02
N ILE A 137 -4.24 2.73 9.98
CA ILE A 137 -3.17 3.06 9.03
C ILE A 137 -2.72 4.48 9.31
N TRP A 138 -1.45 4.66 9.66
CA TRP A 138 -0.89 5.95 10.09
C TRP A 138 0.55 6.12 9.61
N GLY A 139 1.21 7.20 10.05
CA GLY A 139 2.60 7.48 9.72
C GLY A 139 2.84 7.64 8.21
N LEU A 140 3.95 7.08 7.72
CA LEU A 140 4.29 7.16 6.30
C LEU A 140 3.25 6.45 5.42
N THR A 141 2.77 5.27 5.83
CA THR A 141 1.74 4.52 5.11
C THR A 141 0.47 5.36 4.96
N GLY A 142 -0.02 5.96 6.06
CA GLY A 142 -1.19 6.84 6.03
C GLY A 142 -1.02 8.04 5.10
N TYR A 143 0.17 8.65 5.07
CA TYR A 143 0.51 9.71 4.13
C TYR A 143 0.47 9.24 2.67
N ILE A 144 1.14 8.13 2.34
CA ILE A 144 1.19 7.58 0.97
C ILE A 144 -0.21 7.29 0.46
N ILE A 145 -1.06 6.64 1.27
CA ILE A 145 -2.44 6.31 0.87
C ILE A 145 -3.27 7.58 0.66
N ASN A 146 -3.20 8.55 1.57
CA ASN A 146 -3.91 9.82 1.40
C ASN A 146 -3.45 10.58 0.14
N ARG A 147 -2.16 10.51 -0.17
CA ARG A 147 -1.57 11.10 -1.38
C ARG A 147 -2.07 10.38 -2.64
N PHE A 148 -2.03 9.06 -2.66
CA PHE A 148 -2.58 8.24 -3.74
C PHE A 148 -4.06 8.53 -4.00
N VAL A 149 -4.87 8.62 -2.94
CA VAL A 149 -6.30 8.94 -3.02
C VAL A 149 -6.52 10.33 -3.61
N LYS A 150 -5.82 11.35 -3.11
CA LYS A 150 -6.00 12.74 -3.59
C LYS A 150 -5.52 12.95 -5.02
N ASP A 151 -4.37 12.38 -5.36
CA ASP A 151 -3.69 12.70 -6.61
C ASP A 151 -4.08 11.78 -7.77
N ILE A 152 -4.49 10.54 -7.47
CA ILE A 152 -4.89 9.55 -8.46
C ILE A 152 -6.39 9.32 -8.37
N ILE A 153 -6.87 8.71 -7.29
CA ILE A 153 -8.26 8.20 -7.26
C ILE A 153 -9.27 9.33 -7.39
N ALA A 154 -9.20 10.37 -6.56
CA ALA A 154 -10.17 11.46 -6.55
C ALA A 154 -10.12 12.33 -7.82
N ARG A 155 -8.97 12.40 -8.51
CA ARG A 155 -8.84 13.13 -9.79
C ARG A 155 -9.50 12.40 -10.95
N TYR A 156 -9.49 11.07 -10.93
CA TYR A 156 -9.98 10.23 -12.03
C TYR A 156 -11.28 9.49 -11.69
N THR A 157 -11.84 9.67 -10.49
CA THR A 157 -13.17 9.15 -10.13
C THR A 157 -14.21 9.91 -10.94
N ILE A 158 -14.69 9.29 -12.00
CA ILE A 158 -15.93 9.71 -12.65
C ILE A 158 -17.05 9.32 -11.70
N LYS A 159 -17.72 10.30 -11.09
CA LYS A 159 -19.04 10.06 -10.52
C LYS A 159 -19.94 9.68 -11.67
N VAL A 160 -20.20 8.38 -11.83
CA VAL A 160 -21.36 7.95 -12.61
C VAL A 160 -22.56 8.50 -11.83
N PRO A 161 -23.33 9.46 -12.38
CA PRO A 161 -24.52 9.95 -11.70
C PRO A 161 -25.41 8.75 -11.40
N ASP A 162 -26.02 8.73 -10.21
CA ASP A 162 -26.85 7.64 -9.68
C ASP A 162 -27.67 6.94 -10.78
N THR A 163 -27.18 5.83 -11.31
CA THR A 163 -27.98 4.98 -12.19
C THR A 163 -28.78 4.05 -11.30
N ILE A 164 -30.04 4.41 -11.12
CA ILE A 164 -31.11 3.54 -10.64
C ILE A 164 -31.21 2.31 -11.55
N ILE A 165 -31.02 1.13 -10.95
CA ILE A 165 -31.72 -0.17 -11.11
C ILE A 165 -32.38 -0.46 -12.48
N LEU A 166 -31.97 -1.57 -13.11
CA LEU A 166 -32.75 -2.83 -13.23
C LEU A 166 -31.80 -4.03 -13.29
#